data_AF-A0AAF0X9L5-F1
#
_entry.id   AF-A0AAF0X9L5-F1
#
_cell.length_a   1.000
_cell.length_b   1.000
_cell.length_c   1.000
_cell.angle_alpha   90.00
_cell.angle_beta   90.00
_cell.angle_gamma   90.00
#
_symmetry.space_group_name_H-M   'P 1'
#
loop_
_entity.id
_entity.type
_entity.pdbx_description
1 polymer ?
#
loop_
_entity_poly.entity_id
_entity_poly.type
_entity_poly.pdbx_seq_one_letter_code
_entity_poly.pdbx_strand_id
1 'polypeptide(L)'
;MAKSLYFYLIVALLYFSGTMSDVNAQKRCIKTLDPNNCVLSSCKQTCFTQYKGNGVCIAKSGGQSYRCDCVYNCGEELSPL
;
A
#
# COMPACT_ATOMS: atom_id res chain seq x y z
N MET A 1 -0.18 51.47 -12.43
CA MET A 1 -1.26 50.60 -11.92
C MET A 1 -1.11 49.13 -12.36
N ALA A 2 -0.93 48.81 -13.64
CA ALA A 2 -0.87 47.41 -14.14
C ALA A 2 0.34 46.56 -13.66
N LYS A 3 1.53 47.17 -13.49
CA LYS A 3 2.74 46.46 -13.01
C LYS A 3 2.60 45.94 -11.57
N SER A 4 1.85 46.66 -10.74
CA SER A 4 1.59 46.29 -9.34
C SER A 4 0.63 45.09 -9.28
N LEU A 5 -0.44 45.10 -10.10
CA LEU A 5 -1.37 43.97 -10.24
C LEU A 5 -0.67 42.69 -10.73
N TYR A 6 0.26 42.80 -11.67
CA TYR A 6 1.05 41.65 -12.15
C TYR A 6 1.91 41.03 -11.06
N PHE A 7 2.52 41.86 -10.20
CA PHE A 7 3.29 41.40 -9.06
C PHE A 7 2.43 40.65 -8.04
N TYR A 8 1.24 41.17 -7.73
CA TYR A 8 0.29 40.47 -6.85
C TYR A 8 -0.21 39.15 -7.42
N LEU A 9 -0.44 39.06 -8.74
CA LEU A 9 -0.84 37.81 -9.39
C LEU A 9 0.27 36.74 -9.31
N ILE A 10 1.53 37.12 -9.50
CA ILE A 10 2.66 36.19 -9.38
C ILE A 10 2.79 35.70 -7.94
N VAL A 11 2.73 36.60 -6.95
CA VAL A 11 2.81 36.23 -5.53
C VAL A 11 1.66 35.31 -5.12
N ALA A 12 0.44 35.55 -5.61
CA ALA A 12 -0.70 34.68 -5.36
C ALA A 12 -0.48 33.28 -5.94
N LEU A 13 -0.02 33.16 -7.18
CA LEU A 13 0.23 31.86 -7.83
C LEU A 13 1.32 31.05 -7.10
N LEU A 14 2.36 31.71 -6.60
CA LEU A 14 3.43 31.06 -5.82
C LEU A 14 2.97 30.62 -4.42
N TYR A 15 1.95 31.26 -3.85
CA TYR A 15 1.38 30.87 -2.57
C TYR A 15 0.56 29.57 -2.67
N PHE A 16 -0.18 29.38 -3.77
CA PHE A 16 -1.03 28.21 -3.96
C PHE A 16 -0.26 26.92 -4.30
N SER A 17 0.95 27.00 -4.84
CA SER A 17 1.76 25.82 -5.19
C SER A 17 2.37 25.09 -3.99
N GLY A 18 2.27 25.65 -2.78
CA GLY A 18 2.88 25.12 -1.56
C GLY A 18 2.12 24.01 -0.83
N THR A 19 0.98 23.54 -1.34
CA THR A 19 0.16 22.53 -0.65
C THR A 19 0.13 21.20 -1.41
N MET A 20 1.31 20.61 -1.63
CA MET A 20 1.38 19.17 -1.90
C MET A 20 1.09 18.45 -0.58
N SER A 21 -0.17 18.16 -0.31
CA SER A 21 -0.53 17.23 0.74
C SER A 21 0.07 15.88 0.36
N ASP A 22 0.94 15.31 1.21
CA ASP A 22 1.27 13.89 1.14
C ASP A 22 -0.05 13.14 1.04
N VAL A 23 -0.34 12.60 -0.15
CA VAL A 23 -1.47 11.70 -0.30
C VAL A 23 -1.13 10.53 0.61
N ASN A 24 -1.88 10.37 1.69
CA ASN A 24 -1.79 9.21 2.56
C ASN A 24 -2.32 7.99 1.78
N ALA A 25 -1.59 7.60 0.73
CA ALA A 25 -1.78 6.34 0.06
C ALA A 25 -1.53 5.28 1.12
N GLN A 26 -2.54 4.46 1.39
CA GLN A 26 -2.45 3.41 2.39
C GLN A 26 -1.22 2.54 2.09
N LYS A 27 -0.19 2.66 2.93
CA LYS A 27 1.07 1.94 2.73
C LYS A 27 0.78 0.43 2.79
N ARG A 28 1.04 -0.27 1.69
CA ARG A 28 0.83 -1.73 1.61
C ARG A 28 2.09 -2.48 2.04
N CYS A 29 1.89 -3.52 2.85
CA CYS A 29 2.91 -4.43 3.33
C CYS A 29 2.65 -5.84 2.79
N ILE A 30 3.71 -6.66 2.68
CA ILE A 30 3.64 -8.04 2.20
C ILE A 30 4.30 -8.94 3.24
N LYS A 31 3.60 -9.99 3.66
CA LYS A 31 4.12 -11.05 4.54
C LYS A 31 3.96 -12.40 3.88
N THR A 32 5.03 -13.16 3.72
CA THR A 32 4.93 -14.57 3.31
C THR A 32 4.43 -15.40 4.49
N LEU A 33 3.24 -16.00 4.34
CA LEU A 33 2.61 -16.84 5.36
C LEU A 33 3.03 -18.31 5.22
N ASP A 34 3.17 -18.79 3.98
CA ASP A 34 3.68 -20.12 3.68
C ASP A 34 4.64 -20.02 2.49
N PRO A 35 5.95 -20.27 2.67
CA PRO A 35 6.91 -20.14 1.60
C PRO A 35 6.87 -21.32 0.63
N ASN A 36 6.18 -22.44 0.89
CA ASN A 36 6.31 -23.70 0.16
C ASN A 36 5.03 -24.20 -0.48
N ASN A 37 3.89 -23.89 0.11
CA ASN A 37 2.60 -24.29 -0.40
C ASN A 37 1.66 -23.10 -0.51
N CYS A 38 0.63 -23.24 -1.34
CA CYS A 38 -0.45 -22.28 -1.37
C CYS A 38 -1.80 -22.96 -1.66
N VAL A 39 -2.62 -23.06 -0.62
CA VAL A 39 -4.05 -23.34 -0.75
C VAL A 39 -4.77 -21.99 -0.67
N LEU A 40 -5.29 -21.50 -1.80
CA LEU A 40 -5.78 -20.13 -1.92
C LEU A 40 -6.84 -19.75 -0.86
N SER A 41 -7.78 -20.64 -0.57
CA SER A 41 -8.82 -20.42 0.44
C SER A 41 -8.22 -20.22 1.84
N SER A 42 -7.30 -21.09 2.25
CA SER A 42 -6.58 -20.98 3.52
C SER A 42 -5.70 -19.73 3.57
N CYS A 43 -4.98 -19.43 2.48
CA CYS A 43 -4.13 -18.25 2.36
C CYS A 43 -4.93 -16.96 2.56
N LYS A 44 -6.11 -16.86 1.92
CA LYS A 44 -7.04 -15.73 2.10
C LYS A 44 -7.58 -15.66 3.52
N GLN A 45 -8.05 -16.78 4.08
CA GLN A 45 -8.61 -16.83 5.43
C GLN A 45 -7.60 -16.37 6.48
N THR A 46 -6.37 -16.92 6.44
CA THR A 46 -5.31 -16.59 7.39
C THR A 46 -4.90 -15.13 7.27
N CYS A 47 -4.69 -14.63 6.04
CA CYS A 47 -4.34 -13.24 5.80
C CYS A 47 -5.44 -12.26 6.26
N PHE A 48 -6.71 -12.58 6.02
CA PHE A 48 -7.83 -11.79 6.50
C PHE A 48 -7.88 -11.78 8.04
N THR A 49 -7.73 -12.95 8.66
CA THR A 49 -7.85 -13.10 10.12
C THR A 49 -6.72 -12.41 10.87
N GLN A 50 -5.47 -12.53 10.40
CA GLN A 50 -4.29 -12.02 11.11
C GLN A 50 -3.87 -10.61 10.68
N TYR A 51 -4.25 -10.15 9.48
CA TYR A 51 -3.74 -8.90 8.93
C TYR A 51 -4.84 -7.99 8.35
N LYS A 52 -6.11 -8.40 8.40
CA LYS A 52 -7.23 -7.76 7.66
C LYS A 52 -6.90 -7.53 6.17
N GLY A 53 -6.02 -8.40 5.64
CA GLY A 53 -5.48 -8.30 4.30
C GLY A 53 -6.12 -9.28 3.31
N ASN A 54 -5.50 -9.38 2.13
CA ASN A 54 -5.86 -10.36 1.12
C ASN A 54 -4.68 -11.30 0.82
N GLY A 55 -4.90 -12.60 0.98
CA GLY A 55 -3.92 -13.64 0.65
C GLY A 55 -3.89 -13.93 -0.85
N VAL A 56 -2.68 -14.11 -1.38
CA VAL A 56 -2.42 -14.40 -2.80
C VAL A 56 -1.43 -15.55 -2.96
N CYS A 57 -1.68 -16.40 -3.96
CA CYS A 57 -0.74 -17.45 -4.35
C CYS A 57 0.20 -16.93 -5.44
N ILE A 58 1.49 -16.83 -5.13
CA ILE A 58 2.51 -16.35 -6.05
C ILE A 58 3.35 -17.55 -6.50
N ALA A 59 3.49 -17.74 -7.81
CA ALA A 59 4.36 -18.77 -8.35
C ALA A 59 5.82 -18.48 -7.95
N LYS A 60 6.55 -19.51 -7.50
CA LYS A 60 7.99 -19.41 -7.28
C LYS A 60 8.73 -19.35 -8.61
N SER A 61 9.96 -18.84 -8.59
CA SER A 61 10.88 -18.98 -9.73
C SER A 61 10.96 -20.44 -10.17
N GLY A 62 10.76 -20.68 -11.46
CA GLY A 62 10.70 -22.02 -12.04
C GLY A 62 9.29 -22.64 -12.12
N GLY A 63 8.25 -21.99 -11.57
CA GLY A 63 6.84 -22.34 -11.81
C GLY A 63 6.31 -23.64 -11.20
N GLN A 64 7.16 -24.42 -10.52
CA GLN A 64 6.80 -25.75 -9.99
C GLN A 64 6.07 -25.73 -8.63
N SER A 65 6.04 -24.59 -7.96
CA SER A 65 5.34 -24.44 -6.67
C SER A 65 4.87 -23.00 -6.46
N TYR A 66 3.93 -22.84 -5.54
CA TYR A 66 3.38 -21.55 -5.15
C TYR A 66 3.68 -21.27 -3.68
N ARG A 67 3.92 -20.01 -3.35
CA ARG A 67 3.96 -19.52 -1.97
C ARG A 67 2.70 -18.68 -1.68
N CYS A 68 2.29 -18.66 -0.43
CA CYS A 68 1.24 -17.78 0.06
C CYS A 68 1.84 -16.48 0.59
N ASP A 69 1.55 -15.37 -0.09
CA ASP A 69 1.87 -14.02 0.36
C ASP A 69 0.58 -13.31 0.80
N CYS A 70 0.64 -12.58 1.91
CA CYS A 70 -0.44 -11.76 2.45
C CYS A 70 -0.16 -10.29 2.16
N VAL A 71 -1.07 -9.62 1.46
CA VAL A 71 -0.99 -8.19 1.17
C VAL A 71 -1.97 -7.45 2.08
N TYR A 72 -1.48 -6.52 2.88
CA TYR A 72 -2.25 -5.84 3.93
C TYR A 72 -1.81 -4.38 4.07
N ASN A 73 -2.58 -3.57 4.83
CA ASN A 73 -2.11 -2.23 5.19
C ASN A 73 -1.09 -2.35 6.32
N CYS A 74 0.05 -1.67 6.18
CA CYS A 74 1.08 -1.68 7.21
C CYS A 74 0.50 -1.18 8.55
N GLY A 75 0.79 -1.91 9.64
CA GLY A 75 0.28 -1.60 10.98
C GLY A 75 -0.99 -2.36 11.37
N GLU A 76 -1.64 -3.11 10.46
CA GLU A 76 -2.78 -4.00 10.78
C GLU A 76 -2.36 -5.42 11.19
N GLU A 77 -1.10 -5.60 11.61
CA GLU A 77 -0.58 -6.89 12.07
C GLU A 77 -1.17 -7.23 13.44
N LEU A 78 -2.15 -8.13 13.46
CA LEU A 78 -2.73 -8.62 14.71
C LEU A 78 -1.75 -9.64 15.30
N SER A 79 -1.22 -9.35 16.48
CA SER A 79 -0.29 -10.26 17.17
C SER A 79 -0.91 -11.65 17.30
N PRO A 80 -0.14 -12.73 17.05
CA PRO A 80 -0.62 -14.08 17.30
C PRO A 80 -0.84 -14.23 18.81
N LEU A 81 -2.05 -14.64 19.18
CA LEU A 81 -2.42 -15.02 20.55
C LEU A 81 -1.78 -16.34 20.93
#